data_AF-A0A645F997-F1
#
_entry.id   AF-A0A645F997-F1
#
_cell.length_a   1.000
_cell.length_b   1.000
_cell.length_c   1.000
_cell.angle_alpha   90.00
_cell.angle_beta   90.00
_cell.angle_gamma   90.00
#
_symmetry.space_group_name_H-M   'P 1'
#
loop_
_entity.id
_entity.type
_entity.pdbx_description
1 polymer ?
#
loop_
_entity_poly.entity_id
_entity_poly.type
_entity_poly.pdbx_seq_one_letter_code
_entity_poly.pdbx_strand_id
1 'polypeptide(L)'
;MDANLLIAADCTAYAYGDFHNRFIKNRVTLIGCPKLDEGDYSDKLTAIIKNNSIKSVTVVRMEVPCCGGIENAVKKALQSSGKMIPWQVITISTDGKILD
;
A
#
# COMPACT_ATOMS: atom_id res chain seq x y z
N MET A 1 16.76 3.49 -12.07
CA MET A 1 15.87 2.32 -12.01
C MET A 1 14.55 2.79 -11.45
N ASP A 2 13.45 2.53 -12.15
CA ASP A 2 12.13 2.93 -11.66
C ASP A 2 11.47 1.76 -10.93
N ALA A 3 10.82 2.03 -9.81
CA ALA A 3 10.23 1.00 -8.95
C ALA A 3 8.69 0.95 -9.07
N ASN A 4 8.13 -0.25 -9.03
CA ASN A 4 6.71 -0.45 -8.72
C ASN A 4 6.60 -0.62 -7.20
N LEU A 5 5.88 0.27 -6.53
CA LEU A 5 5.76 0.26 -5.08
C LEU A 5 4.50 -0.51 -4.67
N LEU A 6 4.66 -1.45 -3.75
CA LEU A 6 3.58 -2.12 -3.04
C LEU A 6 3.52 -1.58 -1.61
N ILE A 7 2.35 -1.14 -1.18
CA ILE A 7 2.07 -0.74 0.20
C ILE A 7 0.93 -1.63 0.69
N ALA A 8 1.20 -2.49 1.68
CA ALA A 8 0.21 -3.48 2.10
C ALA A 8 0.02 -3.52 3.61
N ALA A 9 -1.23 -3.80 4.02
CA ALA A 9 -1.54 -4.06 5.42
C ALA A 9 -1.07 -5.45 5.85
N ASP A 10 -0.47 -5.58 7.03
CA ASP A 10 0.17 -6.81 7.52
C ASP A 10 -0.71 -8.06 7.38
N CYS A 11 -1.99 -7.92 7.75
CA CYS A 11 -2.96 -9.02 7.72
C CYS A 11 -3.28 -9.54 6.31
N THR A 12 -3.02 -8.76 5.26
CA THR A 12 -3.34 -9.15 3.86
C THR A 12 -2.47 -10.29 3.36
N ALA A 13 -1.19 -10.32 3.76
CA ALA A 13 -0.27 -11.39 3.39
C ALA A 13 -0.61 -12.72 4.10
N TYR A 14 -1.18 -12.66 5.30
CA TYR A 14 -1.64 -13.84 6.03
C TYR A 14 -3.00 -14.36 5.53
N ALA A 15 -3.89 -13.48 5.08
CA ALA A 15 -5.20 -13.87 4.58
C ALA A 15 -5.14 -14.42 3.14
N TYR A 16 -4.32 -13.83 2.26
CA TYR A 16 -4.25 -14.21 0.85
C TYR A 16 -3.05 -15.11 0.55
N GLY A 17 -3.28 -16.43 0.39
CA GLY A 17 -2.19 -17.41 0.27
C GLY A 17 -1.19 -17.16 -0.88
N ASP A 18 -1.62 -16.56 -2.00
CA ASP A 18 -0.76 -16.27 -3.16
C ASP A 18 -0.14 -14.85 -3.13
N PHE A 19 -0.02 -14.26 -1.93
CA PHE A 19 0.39 -12.85 -1.79
C PHE A 19 1.77 -12.56 -2.38
N HIS A 20 2.73 -13.48 -2.16
CA HIS A 20 4.09 -13.30 -2.63
C HIS A 20 4.17 -13.24 -4.17
N ASN A 21 3.46 -14.11 -4.88
CA ASN A 21 3.49 -14.13 -6.34
C ASN A 21 2.68 -13.00 -6.94
N ARG A 22 1.49 -12.73 -6.39
CA ARG A 22 0.57 -11.73 -6.95
C ARG A 22 0.97 -10.29 -6.63
N PHE A 23 1.45 -10.05 -5.41
CA PHE A 23 1.71 -8.70 -4.91
C PHE A 23 3.20 -8.37 -4.81
N ILE A 24 4.02 -9.22 -4.17
CA ILE A 24 5.42 -8.88 -3.87
C ILE A 24 6.34 -9.01 -5.10
N LYS A 25 6.12 -10.02 -5.94
CA LYS A 25 6.98 -10.29 -7.10
C LYS A 25 7.15 -9.05 -7.99
N ASN A 26 8.41 -8.69 -8.25
CA ASN A 26 8.81 -7.53 -9.06
C ASN A 26 8.34 -6.15 -8.52
N ARG A 27 8.00 -6.06 -7.24
CA ARG A 27 7.63 -4.80 -6.56
C ARG A 27 8.52 -4.57 -5.34
N VAL A 28 8.81 -3.30 -5.06
CA VAL A 28 9.38 -2.89 -3.77
C VAL A 28 8.25 -2.86 -2.77
N THR A 29 8.35 -3.64 -1.69
CA THR A 29 7.24 -3.85 -0.75
C THR A 29 7.46 -3.09 0.55
N LEU A 30 6.46 -2.32 0.95
CA LEU A 30 6.32 -1.69 2.27
C LEU A 30 5.11 -2.29 2.96
N ILE A 31 5.28 -2.67 4.22
CA ILE A 31 4.25 -3.28 5.06
C ILE A 31 3.98 -2.34 6.24
N GLY A 32 2.71 -2.18 6.61
CA GLY A 32 2.33 -1.44 7.82
C GLY A 32 0.84 -1.60 8.16
N CYS A 33 0.52 -1.54 9.45
CA CYS A 33 -0.82 -1.73 9.99
C CYS A 33 -1.26 -0.50 10.79
N PRO A 34 -2.21 0.32 10.29
CA PRO A 34 -2.69 1.50 11.00
C PRO A 34 -3.38 1.20 12.35
N LYS A 35 -3.65 -0.07 12.67
CA LYS A 35 -4.17 -0.50 13.98
C LYS A 35 -3.07 -0.71 15.02
N LEU A 36 -1.88 -1.15 14.58
CA LEU A 36 -0.79 -1.56 15.47
C LEU A 36 0.31 -0.52 15.55
N ASP A 37 0.41 0.32 14.54
CA ASP A 37 1.46 1.31 14.44
C ASP A 37 0.99 2.68 14.93
N GLU A 38 1.82 3.33 15.72
CA GLU A 38 1.61 4.71 16.14
C GLU A 38 2.06 5.68 15.02
N GLY A 39 1.14 6.55 14.58
CA GLY A 39 1.46 7.69 13.72
C GLY A 39 0.82 7.67 12.33
N ASP A 40 0.85 8.84 11.67
CA ASP A 40 0.41 9.00 10.28
C ASP A 40 1.54 8.60 9.32
N TYR A 41 1.29 7.61 8.47
CA TYR A 41 2.22 7.16 7.45
C TYR A 41 2.49 8.17 6.33
N SER A 42 1.64 9.19 6.21
CA SER A 42 1.65 10.15 5.10
C SER A 42 3.01 10.80 4.91
N ASP A 43 3.68 11.25 5.97
CA ASP A 43 4.92 12.02 5.84
C ASP A 43 6.08 11.14 5.36
N LYS A 44 6.22 9.94 5.92
CA LYS A 44 7.23 8.95 5.49
C LYS A 44 6.98 8.51 4.06
N LEU A 45 5.72 8.20 3.71
CA LEU A 45 5.35 7.83 2.34
C LEU A 45 5.59 8.99 1.36
N THR A 46 5.30 10.23 1.76
CA THR A 46 5.57 11.43 0.94
C THR A 46 7.06 11.53 0.66
N ALA A 47 7.91 11.38 1.67
CA ALA A 47 9.36 11.41 1.51
C ALA A 47 9.86 10.30 0.58
N ILE A 48 9.35 9.07 0.73
CA ILE A 48 9.71 7.94 -0.15
C ILE A 48 9.31 8.25 -1.60
N ILE A 49 8.07 8.66 -1.84
CA ILE A 49 7.56 8.93 -3.20
C ILE A 49 8.28 10.14 -3.82
N LYS A 50 8.53 11.20 -3.05
CA LYS A 50 9.20 12.42 -3.52
C LYS A 50 10.65 12.17 -3.89
N ASN A 51 11.39 11.39 -3.10
CA ASN A 51 12.82 11.19 -3.28
C ASN A 51 13.18 10.04 -4.25
N ASN A 52 12.21 9.25 -4.72
CA ASN A 52 12.46 8.10 -5.60
C ASN A 52 11.68 8.18 -6.92
N SER A 53 12.18 7.53 -7.97
CA SER A 53 11.46 7.36 -9.24
C SER A 53 10.50 6.17 -9.13
N ILE A 54 9.22 6.46 -8.86
CA ILE A 54 8.16 5.45 -8.72
C ILE A 54 7.32 5.42 -9.99
N LYS A 55 7.18 4.25 -10.61
CA LYS A 55 6.35 4.00 -11.81
C LYS A 55 4.88 3.86 -11.49
N SER A 56 4.57 3.14 -10.41
CA SER A 56 3.21 2.86 -9.98
C SER A 56 3.17 2.57 -8.49
N VAL A 57 2.02 2.82 -7.86
CA VAL A 57 1.75 2.45 -6.47
C VAL A 57 0.57 1.49 -6.42
N THR A 58 0.75 0.35 -5.77
CA THR A 58 -0.32 -0.62 -5.49
C THR A 58 -0.54 -0.64 -3.99
N VAL A 59 -1.76 -0.35 -3.55
CA VAL A 59 -2.17 -0.43 -2.16
C VAL A 59 -2.98 -1.70 -1.96
N VAL A 60 -2.58 -2.56 -1.04
CA VAL A 60 -3.35 -3.76 -0.68
C VAL A 60 -3.83 -3.62 0.75
N ARG A 61 -5.15 -3.51 0.94
CA ARG A 61 -5.77 -3.29 2.25
C ARG A 61 -6.77 -4.39 2.55
N MET A 62 -7.09 -4.57 3.82
CA MET A 62 -8.20 -5.42 4.23
C MET A 62 -9.54 -4.65 4.14
N GLU A 63 -10.64 -5.37 3.97
CA GLU A 63 -12.02 -4.82 3.94
C GLU A 63 -12.41 -4.13 5.25
N VAL A 64 -11.77 -4.50 6.36
CA VAL A 64 -12.05 -3.96 7.70
C VAL A 64 -11.70 -2.47 7.80
N PRO A 65 -12.42 -1.71 8.65
CA PRO A 65 -12.28 -0.25 8.72
C PRO A 65 -10.90 0.22 9.18
N CYS A 66 -10.17 -0.59 9.96
CA CYS A 66 -8.85 -0.19 10.43
C CYS A 66 -7.89 0.07 9.27
N CYS A 67 -7.98 -0.68 8.16
CA CYS A 67 -7.08 -0.51 7.02
C CYS A 67 -7.39 0.74 6.16
N GLY A 68 -8.45 1.49 6.43
CA GLY A 68 -8.74 2.75 5.72
C GLY A 68 -7.64 3.81 5.91
N GLY A 69 -6.93 3.77 7.04
CA GLY A 69 -5.82 4.69 7.32
C GLY A 69 -4.67 4.60 6.31
N ILE A 70 -4.35 3.39 5.83
CA ILE A 70 -3.24 3.19 4.89
C ILE A 70 -3.55 3.80 3.52
N GLU A 71 -4.79 3.64 3.05
CA GLU A 71 -5.23 4.18 1.77
C GLU A 71 -5.22 5.71 1.78
N ASN A 72 -5.72 6.31 2.86
CA ASN A 72 -5.72 7.76 3.03
C ASN A 72 -4.28 8.31 3.10
N ALA A 73 -3.39 7.63 3.83
CA ALA A 73 -2.00 8.04 3.92
C ALA A 73 -1.29 8.00 2.55
N VAL A 74 -1.55 6.98 1.74
CA VAL A 74 -1.00 6.89 0.37
C VAL A 74 -1.56 7.99 -0.52
N LYS A 75 -2.87 8.24 -0.50
CA LYS A 75 -3.50 9.32 -1.28
C LYS A 75 -2.91 10.68 -0.93
N LYS A 76 -2.78 10.99 0.37
CA LYS A 76 -2.15 12.22 0.86
C LYS A 76 -0.69 12.30 0.42
N ALA A 77 0.06 11.20 0.53
CA ALA A 77 1.45 11.16 0.10
C ALA A 77 1.64 11.38 -1.40
N LEU A 78 0.78 10.80 -2.24
CA LEU A 78 0.78 11.04 -3.69
C LEU A 78 0.52 12.52 -4.00
N GLN A 79 -0.51 13.11 -3.39
CA GLN A 79 -0.83 14.54 -3.55
C GLN A 79 0.32 15.45 -3.08
N SER A 80 0.87 15.20 -1.89
CA SER A 80 1.96 16.00 -1.30
C SER A 80 3.31 15.78 -1.99
N SER A 81 3.50 14.67 -2.69
CA SER A 81 4.75 14.41 -3.44
C SER A 81 4.93 15.32 -4.66
N GLY A 82 3.83 15.89 -5.18
CA GLY A 82 3.84 16.68 -6.40
C GLY A 82 4.09 15.88 -7.68
N LYS A 83 4.08 14.54 -7.63
CA LYS A 83 4.29 13.66 -8.77
C LYS A 83 2.96 13.07 -9.26
N MET A 84 2.79 13.00 -10.57
CA MET A 84 1.70 12.22 -11.17
C MET A 84 2.12 10.76 -11.32
N ILE A 85 1.67 9.92 -10.40
CA ILE A 85 1.98 8.49 -10.38
C ILE A 85 0.65 7.73 -10.41
N PRO A 86 0.44 6.78 -11.33
CA PRO A 86 -0.74 5.94 -11.30
C PRO A 86 -0.76 5.07 -10.04
N TRP A 87 -1.91 4.98 -9.39
CA TRP A 87 -2.09 4.10 -8.24
C TRP A 87 -3.38 3.28 -8.34
N GLN A 88 -3.40 2.15 -7.65
CA GLN A 88 -4.56 1.29 -7.50
C GLN A 88 -4.71 0.82 -6.06
N VAL A 89 -5.95 0.55 -5.65
CA VAL A 89 -6.28 -0.01 -4.34
C VAL A 89 -6.94 -1.37 -4.56
N ILE A 90 -6.44 -2.38 -3.88
CA ILE A 90 -6.93 -3.75 -3.93
C ILE A 90 -7.38 -4.11 -2.52
N THR A 91 -8.63 -4.53 -2.39
CA THR A 91 -9.21 -4.89 -1.10
C THR A 91 -9.21 -6.40 -0.95
N ILE A 92 -8.73 -6.90 0.18
CA ILE A 92 -8.80 -8.31 0.56
C ILE A 92 -9.86 -8.47 1.65
N SER A 93 -10.73 -9.45 1.50
CA SER A 93 -11.71 -9.81 2.53
C SER A 93 -11.05 -10.61 3.66
N THR A 94 -11.75 -10.68 4.79
CA THR A 94 -11.35 -11.48 5.95
C THR A 94 -11.27 -12.97 5.67
N ASP A 95 -11.94 -13.47 4.63
CA ASP A 95 -11.86 -14.85 4.13
C ASP A 95 -10.78 -15.06 3.05
N GLY A 96 -9.95 -14.06 2.77
CA GLY A 96 -8.80 -14.18 1.87
C GLY A 96 -9.14 -14.10 0.38
N LYS A 97 -10.28 -13.49 0.02
CA LYS A 97 -10.65 -13.19 -1.37
C LYS A 97 -10.31 -11.76 -1.72
N ILE A 98 -10.15 -11.48 -3.00
CA ILE A 98 -10.00 -10.10 -3.48
C ILE A 98 -11.39 -9.57 -3.79
N LEU A 99 -11.69 -8.40 -3.25
CA LEU A 99 -12.91 -7.65 -3.48
C LEU A 99 -12.59 -6.55 -4.50
N ASP A 100 -13.33 -6.55 -5.62
CA ASP A 100 -13.22 -5.54 -6.69
C ASP A 100 -13.77 -4.17 -6.24
#